data_AF-A0A496TGS3-F1
#
_entry.id   AF-A0A496TGS3-F1
#
_cell.length_a   1.000
_cell.length_b   1.000
_cell.length_c   1.000
_cell.angle_alpha   90.00
_cell.angle_beta   90.00
_cell.angle_gamma   90.00
#
_symmetry.space_group_name_H-M   'P 1'
#
loop_
_entity.id
_entity.type
_entity.pdbx_description
1 polymer ?
#
loop_
_entity_poly.entity_id
_entity_poly.type
_entity_poly.pdbx_seq_one_letter_code
_entity_poly.pdbx_strand_id
1 'polypeptide(L)'
;MDKSIDKRLVIGKDSKTEEQIEKKKKGLSTPRKLAIEKFRLKLIQGRFKEAGRIIREYNLSSEHIKEIVTKFFENNVSKGKLELAARIGKEFKLPPEKYMNAAISAFVSYIKRERYKDAFKLEKEFRIPREQIKNEMDAAFERNMNRKHYDMAARIAKEYNLSREKINTAGVKAFKSYIIMNKFDEALKLAEDLNLPWNIRTEAAIEEFILRFNKGKYEDAKYIRETFKIPDEKIYDTVIKVFNYHLEKGIFEVAQSLRKEYKLPDRKIMDSVIRTLELLLKKNEFKLARKVIKDYSVQKEQVSEIACKVFEEKLIKKDIANARVILK
;
A
#
# COMPACT_ATOMS: atom_id res chain seq x y z
N MET A 1 26.41 14.30 -92.65
CA MET A 1 25.10 14.95 -92.85
C MET A 1 24.08 14.06 -92.17
N ASP A 2 23.99 14.11 -90.85
CA ASP A 2 23.27 15.10 -90.03
C ASP A 2 21.74 14.99 -90.16
N LYS A 3 21.13 14.42 -89.12
CA LYS A 3 19.89 14.83 -88.42
C LYS A 3 19.43 13.72 -87.47
N SER A 4 19.36 14.00 -86.16
CA SER A 4 18.27 13.59 -85.25
C SER A 4 18.60 13.88 -83.77
N ILE A 5 18.03 15.00 -83.29
CA ILE A 5 17.27 15.20 -82.03
C ILE A 5 17.76 14.52 -80.73
N ASP A 6 18.05 15.36 -79.71
CA ASP A 6 17.60 15.07 -78.34
C ASP A 6 17.13 16.35 -77.62
N LYS A 7 15.93 16.27 -77.03
CA LYS A 7 15.16 17.35 -76.39
C LYS A 7 15.50 17.39 -74.89
N ARG A 8 16.19 18.44 -74.44
CA ARG A 8 16.22 18.79 -73.01
C ARG A 8 14.99 19.62 -72.65
N LEU A 9 14.04 19.01 -71.93
CA LEU A 9 13.06 19.70 -71.12
C LEU A 9 13.79 20.38 -69.94
N VAL A 10 13.90 21.71 -69.99
CA VAL A 10 14.27 22.52 -68.83
C VAL A 10 12.98 22.83 -68.08
N ILE A 11 12.78 22.14 -66.96
CA ILE A 11 11.73 22.47 -65.98
C ILE A 11 12.15 23.78 -65.32
N GLY A 12 11.57 24.88 -65.78
CA GLY A 12 11.65 26.17 -65.11
C GLY A 12 11.06 26.07 -63.72
N LYS A 13 11.91 26.11 -62.70
CA LYS A 13 11.48 26.35 -61.32
C LYS A 13 10.95 27.79 -61.27
N ASP A 14 9.67 27.93 -60.96
CA ASP A 14 8.98 29.21 -60.78
C ASP A 14 9.67 30.05 -59.69
N SER A 15 10.52 30.96 -60.15
CA SER A 15 11.25 31.98 -59.38
C SER A 15 10.33 32.92 -58.61
N LYS A 16 9.02 32.94 -58.92
CA LYS A 16 8.00 33.72 -58.21
C LYS A 16 7.69 33.20 -56.81
N THR A 17 7.98 31.94 -56.52
CA THR A 17 7.61 31.31 -55.23
C THR A 17 8.66 31.56 -54.15
N GLU A 18 9.95 31.56 -54.52
CA GLU A 18 11.05 31.84 -53.59
C GLU A 18 11.17 33.34 -53.27
N GLU A 19 10.91 34.22 -54.25
CA GLU A 19 10.94 35.67 -54.05
C GLU A 19 9.81 36.18 -53.12
N GLN A 20 8.65 35.51 -53.10
CA GLN A 20 7.55 35.79 -52.18
C GLN A 20 7.83 35.31 -50.75
N ILE A 21 8.60 34.23 -50.59
CA ILE A 21 9.05 33.73 -49.29
C ILE A 21 10.15 34.64 -48.72
N GLU A 22 11.01 35.20 -49.58
CA GLU A 22 12.12 36.08 -49.18
C GLU A 22 11.65 37.52 -48.89
N LYS A 23 10.64 38.04 -49.60
CA LYS A 23 10.00 39.34 -49.30
C LYS A 23 9.23 39.34 -47.97
N LYS A 24 8.62 38.21 -47.55
CA LYS A 24 7.95 38.11 -46.24
C LYS A 24 8.91 38.12 -45.04
N LYS A 25 10.17 37.68 -45.21
CA LYS A 25 11.21 37.76 -44.17
C LYS A 25 11.78 39.17 -43.97
N LYS A 26 11.67 40.06 -44.97
CA LYS A 26 12.19 41.45 -44.92
C LYS A 26 11.24 42.47 -44.27
N GLY A 27 10.04 42.10 -43.82
CA GLY A 27 9.00 43.04 -43.34
C GLY A 27 8.79 43.17 -41.82
N LEU A 28 9.69 42.68 -40.97
CA LEU A 28 9.55 42.85 -39.51
C LEU A 28 10.15 44.18 -39.04
N SER A 29 9.36 45.01 -38.37
CA SER A 29 9.83 46.23 -37.71
C SER A 29 10.93 45.90 -36.70
N THR A 30 11.91 46.80 -36.53
CA THR A 30 13.01 46.65 -35.56
C THR A 30 12.54 46.25 -34.15
N PRO A 31 11.42 46.79 -33.60
CA PRO A 31 10.88 46.35 -32.32
C PRO A 31 10.47 44.87 -32.29
N ARG A 32 9.88 44.34 -33.37
CA ARG A 32 9.47 42.93 -33.43
C ARG A 32 10.67 41.98 -33.52
N LYS A 33 11.73 42.35 -34.24
CA LYS A 33 12.99 41.57 -34.25
C LYS A 33 13.60 41.47 -32.85
N LEU A 34 13.65 42.59 -32.12
CA LEU A 34 14.14 42.60 -30.74
C LEU A 34 13.22 41.78 -29.81
N ALA A 35 11.90 41.84 -30.02
CA ALA A 35 10.95 41.02 -29.28
C ALA A 35 11.16 39.52 -29.49
N ILE A 36 11.48 39.09 -30.71
CA ILE A 36 11.80 37.69 -31.02
C ILE A 36 13.06 37.23 -30.26
N GLU A 37 14.10 38.07 -30.17
CA GLU A 37 15.29 37.73 -29.38
C GLU A 37 15.01 37.72 -27.87
N LYS A 38 14.24 38.68 -27.37
CA LYS A 38 13.77 38.65 -25.96
C LYS A 38 12.96 37.40 -25.67
N PHE A 39 12.06 37.02 -26.58
CA PHE A 39 11.27 35.78 -26.47
C PHE A 39 12.17 34.55 -26.38
N ARG A 40 13.16 34.44 -27.27
CA ARG A 40 14.15 33.36 -27.27
C ARG A 40 14.92 33.29 -25.95
N LEU A 41 15.37 34.41 -25.42
CA LEU A 41 16.05 34.46 -24.12
C LEU A 41 15.15 33.99 -22.97
N LYS A 42 13.88 34.38 -22.96
CA LYS A 42 12.92 33.93 -21.94
C LYS A 42 12.64 32.43 -22.04
N LEU A 43 12.59 31.85 -23.24
CA LEU A 43 12.51 30.40 -23.42
C LEU A 43 13.75 29.70 -22.85
N ILE A 44 14.95 30.20 -23.16
CA ILE A 44 16.22 29.65 -22.64
C ILE A 44 16.22 29.64 -21.10
N GLN A 45 15.68 30.69 -20.48
CA GLN A 45 15.57 30.81 -19.02
C GLN A 45 14.41 29.99 -18.41
N GLY A 46 13.59 29.30 -19.21
CA GLY A 46 12.41 28.56 -18.74
C GLY A 46 11.25 29.44 -18.27
N ARG A 47 11.26 30.73 -18.62
CA ARG A 47 10.26 31.72 -18.18
C ARG A 47 9.08 31.80 -19.16
N PHE A 48 8.33 30.70 -19.28
CA PHE A 48 7.29 30.56 -20.32
C PHE A 48 6.17 31.60 -20.24
N LYS A 49 5.73 31.97 -19.03
CA LYS A 49 4.73 33.02 -18.86
C LYS A 49 5.20 34.38 -19.38
N GLU A 50 6.47 34.73 -19.14
CA GLU A 50 7.07 35.96 -19.66
C GLU A 50 7.24 35.87 -21.18
N ALA A 51 7.68 34.73 -21.70
CA ALA A 51 7.77 34.49 -23.14
C ALA A 51 6.38 34.66 -23.82
N GLY A 52 5.32 34.12 -23.22
CA GLY A 52 3.95 34.30 -23.68
C GLY A 52 3.43 35.74 -23.59
N ARG A 53 3.91 36.55 -22.63
CA ARG A 53 3.62 38.00 -22.58
C ARG A 53 4.24 38.73 -23.77
N ILE A 54 5.49 38.45 -24.10
CA ILE A 54 6.19 39.06 -25.24
C ILE A 54 5.44 38.81 -26.55
N ILE A 55 4.92 37.59 -26.75
CA ILE A 55 4.10 37.25 -27.93
C ILE A 55 2.90 38.20 -28.03
N ARG A 56 2.18 38.41 -26.93
CA ARG A 56 0.98 39.26 -26.89
C ARG A 56 1.32 40.74 -27.07
N GLU A 57 2.30 41.23 -26.33
CA GLU A 57 2.71 42.65 -26.34
C GLU A 57 3.17 43.11 -27.72
N TYR A 58 3.89 42.25 -28.45
CA TYR A 58 4.43 42.60 -29.77
C TYR A 58 3.64 42.03 -30.94
N ASN A 59 2.49 41.39 -30.65
CA ASN A 59 1.63 40.73 -31.62
C ASN A 59 2.41 39.79 -32.56
N LEU A 60 3.25 38.92 -31.97
CA LEU A 60 4.05 37.95 -32.72
C LEU A 60 3.16 36.80 -33.17
N SER A 61 3.03 36.59 -34.48
CA SER A 61 2.30 35.42 -35.01
C SER A 61 3.04 34.10 -34.75
N SER A 62 2.31 32.99 -34.87
CA SER A 62 2.87 31.63 -34.80
C SER A 62 4.06 31.43 -35.74
N GLU A 63 4.00 31.97 -36.96
CA GLU A 63 5.04 31.83 -37.98
C GLU A 63 6.37 32.43 -37.53
N HIS A 64 6.33 33.54 -36.78
CA HIS A 64 7.53 34.22 -36.29
C HIS A 64 8.31 33.39 -35.26
N ILE A 65 7.60 32.61 -34.45
CA ILE A 65 8.20 31.90 -33.31
C ILE A 65 8.31 30.38 -33.56
N LYS A 66 7.64 29.85 -34.58
CA LYS A 66 7.52 28.41 -34.85
C LYS A 66 8.87 27.70 -34.88
N GLU A 67 9.84 28.25 -35.62
CA GLU A 67 11.17 27.64 -35.74
C GLU A 67 11.92 27.66 -34.41
N ILE A 68 11.84 28.77 -33.66
CA ILE A 68 12.50 28.93 -32.35
C ILE A 68 11.91 27.93 -31.34
N VAL A 69 10.58 27.86 -31.26
CA VAL A 69 9.86 26.95 -30.38
C VAL A 69 10.18 25.49 -30.74
N THR A 70 10.20 25.15 -32.03
CA THR A 70 10.49 23.79 -32.51
C THR A 70 11.91 23.37 -32.15
N LYS A 71 12.92 24.21 -32.45
CA LYS A 71 14.32 23.95 -32.07
C LYS A 71 14.50 23.82 -30.57
N PHE A 72 13.82 24.67 -29.79
CA PHE A 72 13.93 24.63 -28.33
C PHE A 72 13.25 23.38 -27.75
N PHE A 73 12.11 22.98 -28.31
CA PHE A 73 11.46 21.71 -27.99
C PHE A 73 12.39 20.53 -28.26
N GLU A 74 12.91 20.40 -29.48
CA GLU A 74 13.78 19.30 -29.91
C GLU A 74 15.06 19.20 -29.07
N ASN A 75 15.71 20.34 -28.79
CA ASN A 75 16.88 20.39 -27.93
C ASN A 75 16.58 19.97 -26.47
N ASN A 76 15.36 20.21 -25.96
CA ASN A 76 14.99 19.73 -24.63
C ASN A 76 14.68 18.23 -24.64
N VAL A 77 14.06 17.72 -25.70
CA VAL A 77 13.87 16.27 -25.89
C VAL A 77 15.23 15.55 -25.93
N SER A 78 16.18 16.04 -26.74
CA SER A 78 17.50 15.41 -26.86
C SER A 78 18.32 15.44 -25.56
N LYS A 79 18.11 16.46 -24.73
CA LYS A 79 18.71 16.58 -23.39
C LYS A 79 17.97 15.80 -22.31
N GLY A 80 16.92 15.05 -22.64
CA GLY A 80 16.09 14.31 -21.69
C GLY A 80 15.23 15.19 -20.76
N LYS A 81 15.10 16.50 -21.05
CA LYS A 81 14.27 17.45 -20.30
C LYS A 81 12.80 17.38 -20.78
N LEU A 82 12.22 16.19 -20.66
CA LEU A 82 10.97 15.80 -21.31
C LEU A 82 9.74 16.58 -20.81
N GLU A 83 9.61 16.81 -19.49
CA GLU A 83 8.52 17.64 -18.93
C GLU A 83 8.60 19.07 -19.48
N LEU A 84 9.82 19.62 -19.57
CA LEU A 84 10.03 20.96 -20.08
C LEU A 84 9.63 21.06 -21.55
N ALA A 85 10.08 20.10 -22.36
CA ALA A 85 9.68 19.99 -23.76
C ALA A 85 8.15 19.89 -23.91
N ALA A 86 7.50 19.04 -23.12
CA ALA A 86 6.04 18.90 -23.14
C ALA A 86 5.32 20.22 -22.86
N ARG A 87 5.75 20.96 -21.83
CA ARG A 87 5.17 22.27 -21.48
C ARG A 87 5.40 23.33 -22.55
N ILE A 88 6.60 23.38 -23.14
CA ILE A 88 6.88 24.26 -24.28
C ILE A 88 5.92 23.95 -25.43
N GLY A 89 5.81 22.67 -25.81
CA GLY A 89 4.96 22.28 -26.92
C GLY A 89 3.48 22.59 -26.69
N LYS A 90 2.98 22.39 -25.47
CA LYS A 90 1.61 22.73 -25.09
C LYS A 90 1.37 24.24 -25.06
N GLU A 91 2.23 25.01 -24.38
CA GLU A 91 2.08 26.47 -24.21
C GLU A 91 2.09 27.19 -25.57
N PHE A 92 2.97 26.77 -26.48
CA PHE A 92 3.15 27.39 -27.80
C PHE A 92 2.44 26.61 -28.92
N LYS A 93 1.47 25.76 -28.56
CA LYS A 93 0.56 25.08 -29.50
C LYS A 93 1.27 24.34 -30.64
N LEU A 94 2.37 23.64 -30.34
CA LEU A 94 2.92 22.64 -31.26
C LEU A 94 1.88 21.51 -31.47
N PRO A 95 1.99 20.72 -32.56
CA PRO A 95 1.11 19.59 -32.78
C PRO A 95 1.03 18.68 -31.54
N PRO A 96 -0.17 18.30 -31.07
CA PRO A 96 -0.36 17.48 -29.87
C PRO A 96 0.51 16.22 -29.83
N GLU A 97 0.60 15.52 -30.96
CA GLU A 97 1.43 14.32 -31.11
C GLU A 97 2.89 14.52 -30.69
N LYS A 98 3.46 15.71 -30.94
CA LYS A 98 4.85 16.01 -30.57
C LYS A 98 5.02 16.11 -29.06
N TYR A 99 4.21 16.94 -28.40
CA TYR A 99 4.42 17.22 -26.97
C TYR A 99 3.80 16.18 -26.04
N MET A 100 2.79 15.44 -26.50
CA MET A 100 2.20 14.35 -25.72
C MET A 100 3.20 13.22 -25.50
N ASN A 101 3.97 12.84 -26.54
CA ASN A 101 5.03 11.83 -26.38
C ASN A 101 6.08 12.23 -25.34
N ALA A 102 6.44 13.52 -25.30
CA ALA A 102 7.33 14.05 -24.25
C ALA A 102 6.68 14.01 -22.85
N ALA A 103 5.39 14.34 -22.74
CA ALA A 103 4.64 14.26 -21.48
C ALA A 103 4.56 12.82 -20.95
N ILE A 104 4.24 11.85 -21.82
CA ILE A 104 4.17 10.42 -21.48
C ILE A 104 5.54 9.90 -21.05
N SER A 105 6.60 10.24 -21.81
CA SER A 105 7.95 9.82 -21.47
C SER A 105 8.43 10.40 -20.13
N ALA A 106 8.08 11.66 -19.83
CA ALA A 106 8.33 12.27 -18.54
C ALA A 106 7.53 11.60 -17.40
N PHE A 107 6.24 11.30 -17.63
CA PHE A 107 5.40 10.54 -16.70
C PHE A 107 6.04 9.20 -16.36
N VAL A 108 6.41 8.42 -17.38
CA VAL A 108 7.07 7.12 -17.24
C VAL A 108 8.37 7.25 -16.45
N SER A 109 9.18 8.28 -16.73
CA SER A 109 10.41 8.55 -15.99
C SER A 109 10.13 8.81 -14.50
N TYR A 110 9.09 9.57 -14.17
CA TYR A 110 8.69 9.82 -12.79
C TYR A 110 8.17 8.57 -12.09
N ILE A 111 7.36 7.75 -12.76
CA ILE A 111 6.91 6.47 -12.23
C ILE A 111 8.10 5.54 -11.95
N LYS A 112 9.07 5.44 -12.86
CA LYS A 112 10.31 4.65 -12.68
C LYS A 112 11.16 5.10 -11.49
N ARG A 113 11.12 6.39 -11.18
CA ARG A 113 11.83 7.02 -10.03
C ARG A 113 10.95 7.15 -8.78
N GLU A 114 9.76 6.55 -8.78
CA GLU A 114 8.80 6.59 -7.66
C GLU A 114 8.34 8.00 -7.26
N ARG A 115 8.46 8.96 -8.18
CA ARG A 115 7.96 10.34 -8.03
C ARG A 115 6.49 10.42 -8.40
N TYR A 116 5.65 9.64 -7.71
CA TYR A 116 4.22 9.48 -8.02
C TYR A 116 3.44 10.80 -8.02
N LYS A 117 3.73 11.69 -7.06
CA LYS A 117 3.06 13.01 -7.00
C LYS A 117 3.28 13.83 -8.26
N ASP A 118 4.52 13.84 -8.78
CA ASP A 118 4.86 14.57 -10.00
C ASP A 118 4.27 13.90 -11.24
N ALA A 119 4.32 12.56 -11.30
CA ALA A 119 3.69 11.79 -12.37
C ALA A 119 2.18 12.08 -12.46
N PHE A 120 1.45 11.97 -11.35
CA PHE A 120 -0.01 12.20 -11.32
C PHE A 120 -0.38 13.66 -11.61
N LYS A 121 0.46 14.61 -11.19
CA LYS A 121 0.29 16.02 -11.57
C LYS A 121 0.44 16.20 -13.08
N LEU A 122 1.43 15.55 -13.68
CA LEU A 122 1.68 15.63 -15.12
C LEU A 122 0.56 14.95 -15.94
N GLU A 123 0.08 13.78 -15.50
CA GLU A 123 -1.07 13.11 -16.10
C GLU A 123 -2.29 14.02 -16.14
N LYS A 124 -2.64 14.65 -15.00
CA LYS A 124 -3.76 15.60 -14.92
C LYS A 124 -3.54 16.83 -15.80
N GLU A 125 -2.32 17.39 -15.79
CA GLU A 125 -1.97 18.58 -16.56
C GLU A 125 -2.11 18.32 -18.08
N PHE A 126 -1.65 17.18 -18.57
CA PHE A 126 -1.65 16.84 -20.01
C PHE A 126 -2.85 15.99 -20.44
N ARG A 127 -3.69 15.54 -19.51
CA ARG A 127 -4.77 14.57 -19.75
C ARG A 127 -4.23 13.35 -20.48
N ILE A 128 -3.14 12.78 -19.97
CA ILE A 128 -2.47 11.63 -20.60
C ILE A 128 -3.48 10.47 -20.67
N PRO A 129 -3.72 9.88 -21.87
CA PRO A 129 -4.64 8.76 -22.00
C PRO A 129 -4.18 7.57 -21.16
N ARG A 130 -5.07 7.07 -20.27
CA ARG A 130 -4.76 5.97 -19.35
C ARG A 130 -4.26 4.71 -20.06
N GLU A 131 -4.78 4.44 -21.25
CA GLU A 131 -4.36 3.32 -22.11
C GLU A 131 -2.86 3.35 -22.43
N GLN A 132 -2.29 4.54 -22.62
CA GLN A 132 -0.87 4.70 -22.98
C GLN A 132 0.08 4.53 -21.78
N ILE A 133 -0.44 4.61 -20.56
CA ILE A 133 0.34 4.49 -19.32
C ILE A 133 -0.02 3.24 -18.52
N LYS A 134 -0.99 2.44 -18.97
CA LYS A 134 -1.50 1.25 -18.27
C LYS A 134 -0.38 0.28 -17.90
N ASN A 135 0.45 -0.10 -18.87
CA ASN A 135 1.56 -1.04 -18.66
C ASN A 135 2.57 -0.52 -17.64
N GLU A 136 2.83 0.80 -17.63
CA GLU A 136 3.75 1.41 -16.68
C GLU A 136 3.15 1.44 -15.26
N MET A 137 1.83 1.64 -15.14
CA MET A 137 1.14 1.56 -13.85
C MET A 137 1.05 0.13 -13.31
N ASP A 138 0.88 -0.87 -14.18
CA ASP A 138 1.00 -2.29 -13.81
C ASP A 138 2.43 -2.60 -13.30
N ALA A 139 3.46 -2.15 -14.02
CA ALA A 139 4.85 -2.33 -13.57
C ALA A 139 5.15 -1.59 -12.26
N ALA A 140 4.56 -0.40 -12.06
CA ALA A 140 4.68 0.36 -10.83
C ALA A 140 4.00 -0.36 -9.66
N PHE A 141 2.83 -0.96 -9.88
CA PHE A 141 2.16 -1.79 -8.89
C PHE A 141 3.07 -2.94 -8.45
N GLU A 142 3.58 -3.75 -9.39
CA GLU A 142 4.45 -4.89 -9.07
C GLU A 142 5.73 -4.45 -8.33
N ARG A 143 6.33 -3.33 -8.73
CA ARG A 143 7.51 -2.79 -8.06
C ARG A 143 7.22 -2.42 -6.60
N ASN A 144 6.10 -1.73 -6.34
CA ASN A 144 5.71 -1.37 -4.98
C ASN A 144 5.40 -2.62 -4.14
N MET A 145 4.74 -3.62 -4.72
CA MET A 145 4.48 -4.90 -4.06
C MET A 145 5.78 -5.59 -3.64
N ASN A 146 6.76 -5.67 -4.54
CA ASN A 146 8.06 -6.28 -4.28
C ASN A 146 8.87 -5.53 -3.22
N ARG A 147 8.77 -4.20 -3.19
CA ARG A 147 9.45 -3.35 -2.20
C ARG A 147 8.69 -3.25 -0.88
N LYS A 148 7.51 -3.87 -0.76
CA LYS A 148 6.60 -3.79 0.41
C LYS A 148 5.99 -2.40 0.64
N HIS A 149 5.94 -1.56 -0.38
CA HIS A 149 5.22 -0.28 -0.39
C HIS A 149 3.74 -0.52 -0.70
N TYR A 150 3.10 -1.33 0.14
CA TYR A 150 1.78 -1.91 -0.15
C TYR A 150 0.66 -0.85 -0.24
N ASP A 151 0.77 0.23 0.52
CA ASP A 151 -0.19 1.34 0.51
C ASP A 151 -0.20 2.06 -0.85
N MET A 152 0.98 2.33 -1.39
CA MET A 152 1.14 2.92 -2.72
C MET A 152 0.69 1.94 -3.80
N ALA A 153 1.04 0.65 -3.70
CA ALA A 153 0.54 -0.38 -4.61
C ALA A 153 -1.00 -0.41 -4.64
N ALA A 154 -1.64 -0.41 -3.47
CA ALA A 154 -3.10 -0.44 -3.38
C ALA A 154 -3.75 0.83 -3.97
N ARG A 155 -3.14 2.00 -3.74
CA ARG A 155 -3.59 3.27 -4.34
C ARG A 155 -3.47 3.25 -5.86
N ILE A 156 -2.35 2.77 -6.40
CA ILE A 156 -2.16 2.60 -7.85
C ILE A 156 -3.24 1.67 -8.41
N ALA A 157 -3.44 0.51 -7.78
CA ALA A 157 -4.42 -0.48 -8.23
C ALA A 157 -5.85 0.09 -8.26
N LYS A 158 -6.23 0.86 -7.23
CA LYS A 158 -7.54 1.51 -7.16
C LYS A 158 -7.67 2.65 -8.18
N GLU A 159 -6.73 3.59 -8.19
CA GLU A 159 -6.82 4.81 -9.01
C GLU A 159 -6.87 4.51 -10.51
N TYR A 160 -6.10 3.50 -10.95
CA TYR A 160 -6.01 3.10 -12.35
C TYR A 160 -6.92 1.92 -12.71
N ASN A 161 -7.86 1.55 -11.83
CA ASN A 161 -8.80 0.45 -12.03
C ASN A 161 -8.11 -0.81 -12.58
N LEU A 162 -7.03 -1.23 -11.90
CA LEU A 162 -6.49 -2.57 -12.12
C LEU A 162 -7.51 -3.62 -11.62
N SER A 163 -7.12 -4.90 -11.53
CA SER A 163 -8.06 -5.92 -11.07
C SER A 163 -8.45 -5.74 -9.58
N ARG A 164 -9.66 -6.16 -9.23
CA ARG A 164 -10.13 -6.20 -7.83
C ARG A 164 -9.22 -7.06 -6.96
N GLU A 165 -8.67 -8.13 -7.53
CA GLU A 165 -7.68 -8.98 -6.90
C GLU A 165 -6.40 -8.21 -6.53
N LYS A 166 -5.84 -7.40 -7.43
CA LYS A 166 -4.66 -6.56 -7.13
C LYS A 166 -4.94 -5.56 -6.01
N ILE A 167 -6.12 -4.93 -6.03
CA ILE A 167 -6.55 -4.01 -4.97
C ILE A 167 -6.62 -4.73 -3.61
N ASN A 168 -7.27 -5.88 -3.56
CA ASN A 168 -7.41 -6.65 -2.33
C ASN A 168 -6.05 -7.14 -1.83
N THR A 169 -5.23 -7.73 -2.69
CA THR A 169 -3.91 -8.27 -2.32
C THR A 169 -2.99 -7.20 -1.75
N ALA A 170 -2.89 -6.04 -2.40
CA ALA A 170 -2.07 -4.93 -1.90
C ALA A 170 -2.70 -4.29 -0.65
N GLY A 171 -4.00 -4.05 -0.67
CA GLY A 171 -4.74 -3.42 0.41
C GLY A 171 -4.66 -4.20 1.73
N VAL A 172 -4.75 -5.52 1.67
CA VAL A 172 -4.66 -6.40 2.85
C VAL A 172 -3.24 -6.39 3.44
N LYS A 173 -2.21 -6.42 2.59
CA LYS A 173 -0.82 -6.33 3.06
C LYS A 173 -0.52 -4.96 3.69
N ALA A 174 -1.04 -3.89 3.10
CA ALA A 174 -0.93 -2.54 3.64
C ALA A 174 -1.68 -2.40 4.98
N PHE A 175 -2.91 -2.89 5.04
CA PHE A 175 -3.74 -2.93 6.25
C PHE A 175 -3.02 -3.66 7.39
N LYS A 176 -2.53 -4.88 7.12
CA LYS A 176 -1.73 -5.66 8.09
C LYS A 176 -0.49 -4.90 8.55
N SER A 177 0.23 -4.24 7.64
CA SER A 177 1.41 -3.44 7.98
C SER A 177 1.06 -2.29 8.93
N TYR A 178 -0.06 -1.60 8.71
CA TYR A 178 -0.52 -0.55 9.61
C TYR A 178 -0.90 -1.08 10.99
N ILE A 179 -1.59 -2.22 11.10
CA ILE A 179 -1.87 -2.85 12.40
C ILE A 179 -0.57 -3.17 13.14
N ILE A 180 0.41 -3.79 12.47
CA ILE A 180 1.72 -4.11 13.06
C ILE A 180 2.42 -2.85 13.59
N MET A 181 2.28 -1.72 12.88
CA MET A 181 2.85 -0.43 13.26
C MET A 181 2.01 0.37 14.27
N ASN A 182 0.91 -0.19 14.80
CA ASN A 182 -0.06 0.50 15.66
C ASN A 182 -0.75 1.72 15.01
N LYS A 183 -0.84 1.74 13.69
CA LYS A 183 -1.50 2.78 12.88
C LYS A 183 -2.95 2.39 12.58
N PHE A 184 -3.76 2.25 13.63
CA PHE A 184 -5.09 1.66 13.52
C PHE A 184 -6.07 2.52 12.73
N ASP A 185 -6.04 3.84 12.91
CA ASP A 185 -6.89 4.77 12.17
C ASP A 185 -6.56 4.77 10.68
N GLU A 186 -5.28 4.74 10.33
CA GLU A 186 -4.86 4.62 8.94
C GLU A 186 -5.23 3.26 8.34
N ALA A 187 -5.20 2.18 9.12
CA ALA A 187 -5.68 0.88 8.69
C ALA A 187 -7.19 0.91 8.38
N LEU A 188 -8.01 1.46 9.27
CA LEU A 188 -9.46 1.57 9.06
C LEU A 188 -9.79 2.45 7.86
N LYS A 189 -9.17 3.64 7.78
CA LYS A 189 -9.33 4.55 6.64
C LYS A 189 -8.94 3.90 5.32
N LEU A 190 -7.82 3.17 5.29
CA LEU A 190 -7.40 2.44 4.10
C LEU A 190 -8.43 1.36 3.72
N ALA A 191 -8.93 0.61 4.69
CA ALA A 191 -9.90 -0.46 4.44
C ALA A 191 -11.23 0.09 3.90
N GLU A 192 -11.68 1.24 4.40
CA GLU A 192 -12.85 1.97 3.89
C GLU A 192 -12.58 2.50 2.48
N ASP A 193 -11.46 3.21 2.28
CA ASP A 193 -11.08 3.76 0.98
C ASP A 193 -11.04 2.67 -0.10
N LEU A 194 -10.46 1.50 0.21
CA LEU A 194 -10.35 0.40 -0.74
C LEU A 194 -11.59 -0.51 -0.79
N ASN A 195 -12.60 -0.24 0.04
CA ASN A 195 -13.75 -1.11 0.26
C ASN A 195 -13.33 -2.57 0.55
N LEU A 196 -12.28 -2.81 1.35
CA LEU A 196 -11.79 -4.17 1.58
C LEU A 196 -12.90 -5.06 2.16
N PRO A 197 -13.05 -6.33 1.78
CA PRO A 197 -14.07 -7.20 2.39
C PRO A 197 -13.85 -7.38 3.89
N TRP A 198 -14.92 -7.31 4.70
CA TRP A 198 -14.84 -7.39 6.18
C TRP A 198 -14.11 -8.65 6.67
N ASN A 199 -14.36 -9.80 6.03
CA ASN A 199 -13.72 -11.06 6.39
C ASN A 199 -12.19 -10.97 6.28
N ILE A 200 -11.66 -10.36 5.22
CA ILE A 200 -10.21 -10.28 5.02
C ILE A 200 -9.55 -9.30 6.01
N ARG A 201 -10.23 -8.19 6.34
CA ARG A 201 -9.77 -7.26 7.39
C ARG A 201 -9.67 -7.98 8.73
N THR A 202 -10.71 -8.75 9.06
CA THR A 202 -10.85 -9.43 10.34
C THR A 202 -9.82 -10.54 10.49
N GLU A 203 -9.55 -11.31 9.44
CA GLU A 203 -8.48 -12.32 9.43
C GLU A 203 -7.10 -11.72 9.73
N ALA A 204 -6.73 -10.61 9.09
CA ALA A 204 -5.46 -9.93 9.36
C ALA A 204 -5.35 -9.42 10.81
N ALA A 205 -6.46 -8.92 11.36
CA ALA A 205 -6.51 -8.48 12.76
C ALA A 205 -6.44 -9.66 13.75
N ILE A 206 -7.08 -10.79 13.44
CA ILE A 206 -7.00 -12.03 14.23
C ILE A 206 -5.57 -12.54 14.29
N GLU A 207 -4.86 -12.59 13.16
CA GLU A 207 -3.46 -13.04 13.13
C GLU A 207 -2.56 -12.21 14.06
N GLU A 208 -2.71 -10.88 14.01
CA GLU A 208 -1.92 -9.99 14.87
C GLU A 208 -2.36 -10.06 16.33
N PHE A 209 -3.67 -10.19 16.60
CA PHE A 209 -4.18 -10.49 17.95
C PHE A 209 -3.46 -11.73 18.51
N ILE A 210 -3.50 -12.85 17.78
CA ILE A 210 -2.93 -14.13 18.21
C ILE A 210 -1.42 -13.98 18.47
N LEU A 211 -0.70 -13.26 17.60
CA LEU A 211 0.73 -13.03 17.75
C LEU A 211 1.05 -12.25 19.03
N ARG A 212 0.36 -11.13 19.27
CA ARG A 212 0.59 -10.28 20.45
C ARG A 212 0.19 -10.99 21.73
N PHE A 213 -0.94 -11.67 21.72
CA PHE A 213 -1.46 -12.39 22.86
C PHE A 213 -0.51 -13.53 23.29
N ASN A 214 0.00 -14.31 22.35
CA ASN A 214 1.01 -15.35 22.66
C ASN A 214 2.35 -14.79 23.16
N LYS A 215 2.67 -13.53 22.85
CA LYS A 215 3.86 -12.82 23.37
C LYS A 215 3.62 -12.16 24.73
N GLY A 216 2.44 -12.36 25.34
CA GLY A 216 2.08 -11.73 26.62
C GLY A 216 1.69 -10.26 26.51
N LYS A 217 1.52 -9.72 25.29
CA LYS A 217 1.07 -8.34 25.07
C LYS A 217 -0.46 -8.26 25.09
N TYR A 218 -1.05 -8.51 26.26
CA TYR A 218 -2.50 -8.68 26.39
C TYR A 218 -3.30 -7.39 26.13
N GLU A 219 -2.85 -6.25 26.61
CA GLU A 219 -3.52 -4.97 26.36
C GLU A 219 -3.51 -4.59 24.88
N ASP A 220 -2.37 -4.75 24.21
CA ASP A 220 -2.27 -4.52 22.77
C ASP A 220 -3.21 -5.45 21.98
N ALA A 221 -3.27 -6.73 22.37
CA ALA A 221 -4.17 -7.69 21.73
C ALA A 221 -5.63 -7.34 21.99
N LYS A 222 -5.98 -6.97 23.23
CA LYS A 222 -7.33 -6.50 23.58
C LYS A 222 -7.74 -5.28 22.76
N TYR A 223 -6.87 -4.29 22.62
CA TYR A 223 -7.11 -3.11 21.80
C TYR A 223 -7.40 -3.49 20.34
N ILE A 224 -6.65 -4.43 19.76
CA ILE A 224 -6.92 -4.96 18.41
C ILE A 224 -8.31 -5.63 18.35
N ARG A 225 -8.65 -6.48 19.32
CA ARG A 225 -9.96 -7.16 19.38
C ARG A 225 -11.10 -6.15 19.34
N GLU A 226 -11.01 -5.11 20.17
CA GLU A 226 -12.05 -4.09 20.31
C GLU A 226 -12.14 -3.21 19.07
N THR A 227 -10.99 -2.71 18.57
CA THR A 227 -10.91 -1.84 17.39
C THR A 227 -11.50 -2.50 16.16
N PHE A 228 -11.14 -3.77 15.91
CA PHE A 228 -11.59 -4.50 14.73
C PHE A 228 -12.81 -5.39 14.98
N LYS A 229 -13.40 -5.29 16.18
CA LYS A 229 -14.59 -6.06 16.59
C LYS A 229 -14.45 -7.55 16.29
N ILE A 230 -13.30 -8.11 16.66
CA ILE A 230 -12.98 -9.53 16.44
C ILE A 230 -13.95 -10.37 17.27
N PRO A 231 -14.70 -11.32 16.66
CA PRO A 231 -15.56 -12.24 17.42
C PRO A 231 -14.72 -13.13 18.34
N ASP A 232 -15.14 -13.28 19.60
CA ASP A 232 -14.40 -14.06 20.60
C ASP A 232 -14.22 -15.54 20.15
N GLU A 233 -15.17 -16.08 19.39
CA GLU A 233 -15.10 -17.45 18.84
C GLU A 233 -13.87 -17.69 17.96
N LYS A 234 -13.37 -16.64 17.30
CA LYS A 234 -12.20 -16.73 16.42
C LYS A 234 -10.88 -16.75 17.18
N ILE A 235 -10.88 -16.37 18.46
CA ILE A 235 -9.68 -16.25 19.29
C ILE A 235 -9.69 -17.20 20.50
N TYR A 236 -10.80 -17.90 20.78
CA TYR A 236 -10.93 -18.81 21.92
C TYR A 236 -9.76 -19.77 22.06
N ASP A 237 -9.35 -20.47 21.00
CA ASP A 237 -8.31 -21.49 21.13
C ASP A 237 -6.97 -20.89 21.59
N THR A 238 -6.66 -19.66 21.18
CA THR A 238 -5.47 -18.93 21.64
C THR A 238 -5.62 -18.49 23.09
N VAL A 239 -6.76 -17.92 23.46
CA VAL A 239 -7.02 -17.47 24.84
C VAL A 239 -7.05 -18.65 25.81
N ILE A 240 -7.68 -19.77 25.43
CA ILE A 240 -7.77 -21.01 26.22
C ILE A 240 -6.38 -21.61 26.44
N LYS A 241 -5.51 -21.60 25.43
CA LYS A 241 -4.13 -22.07 25.59
C LYS A 241 -3.40 -21.30 26.70
N VAL A 242 -3.49 -19.97 26.71
CA VAL A 242 -2.86 -19.12 27.72
C VAL A 242 -3.56 -19.26 29.07
N PHE A 243 -4.89 -19.38 29.08
CA PHE A 243 -5.67 -19.69 30.28
C PHE A 243 -5.19 -20.98 30.94
N ASN A 244 -5.07 -22.07 30.16
CA ASN A 244 -4.61 -23.37 30.64
C ASN A 244 -3.20 -23.27 31.22
N TYR A 245 -2.30 -22.56 30.53
CA TYR A 245 -0.94 -22.33 31.02
C TYR A 245 -0.93 -21.65 32.40
N HIS A 246 -1.69 -20.56 32.58
CA HIS A 246 -1.75 -19.85 33.86
C HIS A 246 -2.39 -20.70 34.95
N LEU A 247 -3.45 -21.43 34.61
CA LEU A 247 -4.16 -22.31 35.53
C LEU A 247 -3.24 -23.43 36.06
N GLU A 248 -2.52 -24.12 35.16
CA GLU A 248 -1.60 -25.21 35.51
C GLU A 248 -0.36 -24.70 36.28
N LYS A 249 0.01 -23.44 36.11
CA LYS A 249 1.06 -22.76 36.90
C LYS A 249 0.58 -22.23 38.25
N GLY A 250 -0.71 -22.36 38.56
CA GLY A 250 -1.30 -21.85 39.81
C GLY A 250 -1.52 -20.34 39.84
N ILE A 251 -1.48 -19.67 38.68
CA ILE A 251 -1.72 -18.23 38.54
C ILE A 251 -3.23 -18.01 38.30
N PHE A 252 -4.03 -18.29 39.35
CA PHE A 252 -5.48 -18.39 39.25
C PHE A 252 -6.17 -17.06 38.91
N GLU A 253 -5.64 -15.94 39.40
CA GLU A 253 -6.21 -14.61 39.18
C GLU A 253 -6.20 -14.25 37.69
N VAL A 254 -5.08 -14.52 37.01
CA VAL A 254 -4.94 -14.26 35.56
C VAL A 254 -5.84 -15.20 34.77
N ALA A 255 -5.86 -16.50 35.11
CA ALA A 255 -6.75 -17.46 34.44
C ALA A 255 -8.22 -17.05 34.61
N GLN A 256 -8.64 -16.64 35.81
CA GLN A 256 -10.01 -16.19 36.05
C GLN A 256 -10.33 -14.90 35.28
N SER A 257 -9.38 -13.95 35.21
CA SER A 257 -9.53 -12.73 34.41
C SER A 257 -9.74 -13.06 32.93
N LEU A 258 -8.92 -13.95 32.36
CA LEU A 258 -9.05 -14.39 30.96
C LEU A 258 -10.41 -15.06 30.69
N ARG A 259 -10.88 -15.94 31.58
CA ARG A 259 -12.21 -16.57 31.45
C ARG A 259 -13.32 -15.53 31.38
N LYS A 260 -13.29 -14.52 32.25
CA LYS A 260 -14.33 -13.47 32.32
C LYS A 260 -14.27 -12.53 31.12
N GLU A 261 -13.07 -12.00 30.83
CA GLU A 261 -12.83 -11.00 29.78
C GLU A 261 -13.19 -11.49 28.38
N TYR A 262 -12.92 -12.77 28.13
CA TYR A 262 -13.18 -13.41 26.84
C TYR A 262 -14.36 -14.39 26.89
N LYS A 263 -15.14 -14.39 27.97
CA LYS A 263 -16.34 -15.23 28.14
C LYS A 263 -16.11 -16.70 27.71
N LEU A 264 -14.99 -17.28 28.15
CA LEU A 264 -14.56 -18.59 27.67
C LEU A 264 -15.63 -19.66 27.96
N PRO A 265 -16.00 -20.49 26.97
CA PRO A 265 -17.00 -21.52 27.19
C PRO A 265 -16.52 -22.56 28.21
N ASP A 266 -17.29 -22.77 29.27
CA ASP A 266 -16.92 -23.69 30.36
C ASP A 266 -16.56 -25.09 29.85
N ARG A 267 -17.30 -25.60 28.84
CA ARG A 267 -16.99 -26.91 28.23
C ARG A 267 -15.57 -27.01 27.68
N LYS A 268 -15.00 -25.92 27.16
CA LYS A 268 -13.68 -25.92 26.51
C LYS A 268 -12.52 -25.82 27.51
N ILE A 269 -12.80 -25.38 28.74
CA ILE A 269 -11.78 -25.20 29.78
C ILE A 269 -11.86 -26.25 30.89
N MET A 270 -12.97 -26.99 30.99
CA MET A 270 -13.27 -27.88 32.12
C MET A 270 -12.22 -28.98 32.30
N ASP A 271 -11.70 -29.57 31.23
CA ASP A 271 -10.66 -30.60 31.33
C ASP A 271 -9.41 -30.11 32.05
N SER A 272 -8.98 -28.88 31.76
CA SER A 272 -7.82 -28.27 32.43
C SER A 272 -8.11 -27.90 33.88
N VAL A 273 -9.35 -27.49 34.17
CA VAL A 273 -9.82 -27.25 35.54
C VAL A 273 -9.77 -28.55 36.35
N ILE A 274 -10.28 -29.65 35.80
CA ILE A 274 -10.27 -30.98 36.43
C ILE A 274 -8.83 -31.45 36.69
N ARG A 275 -7.94 -31.37 35.68
CA ARG A 275 -6.52 -31.74 35.86
C ARG A 275 -5.83 -30.91 36.94
N THR A 276 -6.11 -29.62 36.98
CA THR A 276 -5.55 -28.71 38.00
C THR A 276 -6.07 -29.07 39.40
N LEU A 277 -7.37 -29.37 39.52
CA LEU A 277 -7.96 -29.84 40.78
C LEU A 277 -7.30 -31.13 41.28
N GLU A 278 -7.12 -32.12 40.40
CA GLU A 278 -6.44 -33.37 40.73
C GLU A 278 -5.01 -33.12 41.24
N LEU A 279 -4.25 -32.25 40.57
CA LEU A 279 -2.88 -31.89 40.96
C LEU A 279 -2.83 -31.24 42.35
N LEU A 280 -3.73 -30.28 42.62
CA LEU A 280 -3.80 -29.59 43.91
C LEU A 280 -4.13 -30.57 45.05
N LEU A 281 -5.06 -31.50 44.83
CA LEU A 281 -5.39 -32.55 45.80
C LEU A 281 -4.20 -33.50 46.02
N LYS A 282 -3.46 -33.86 44.96
CA LYS A 282 -2.22 -34.66 45.07
C LYS A 282 -1.17 -33.94 45.92
N LYS A 283 -1.06 -32.62 45.82
CA LYS A 283 -0.13 -31.80 46.62
C LYS A 283 -0.64 -31.41 48.02
N ASN A 284 -1.84 -31.83 48.42
CA ASN A 284 -2.50 -31.41 49.66
C ASN A 284 -2.81 -29.89 49.74
N GLU A 285 -2.90 -29.22 48.60
CA GLU A 285 -3.21 -27.78 48.51
C GLU A 285 -4.73 -27.53 48.59
N PHE A 286 -5.38 -28.00 49.66
CA PHE A 286 -6.84 -28.04 49.78
C PHE A 286 -7.53 -26.68 49.72
N LYS A 287 -6.88 -25.62 50.22
CA LYS A 287 -7.41 -24.25 50.15
C LYS A 287 -7.55 -23.78 48.70
N LEU A 288 -6.53 -24.04 47.88
CA LEU A 288 -6.52 -23.70 46.46
C LEU A 288 -7.48 -24.60 45.67
N ALA A 289 -7.54 -25.90 45.99
CA ALA A 289 -8.51 -26.82 45.40
C ALA A 289 -9.96 -26.34 45.63
N ARG A 290 -10.32 -25.92 46.84
CA ARG A 290 -11.64 -25.33 47.14
C ARG A 290 -11.91 -24.05 46.36
N LYS A 291 -10.90 -23.20 46.18
CA LYS A 291 -11.00 -21.98 45.35
C LYS A 291 -11.32 -22.34 43.90
N VAL A 292 -10.58 -23.29 43.30
CA VAL A 292 -10.84 -23.77 41.93
C VAL A 292 -12.25 -24.35 41.79
N ILE A 293 -12.70 -25.20 42.72
CA ILE A 293 -14.06 -25.77 42.70
C ILE A 293 -15.11 -24.65 42.66
N LYS A 294 -14.95 -23.62 43.50
CA LYS A 294 -15.88 -22.49 43.57
C LYS A 294 -15.82 -21.61 42.32
N ASP A 295 -14.62 -21.23 41.89
CA ASP A 295 -14.42 -20.27 40.80
C ASP A 295 -14.88 -20.80 39.45
N TYR A 296 -14.84 -22.12 39.26
CA TYR A 296 -15.22 -22.80 38.02
C TYR A 296 -16.49 -23.65 38.15
N SER A 297 -17.20 -23.56 39.29
CA SER A 297 -18.46 -24.28 39.54
C SER A 297 -18.39 -25.78 39.22
N VAL A 298 -17.30 -26.44 39.63
CA VAL A 298 -17.10 -27.87 39.40
C VAL A 298 -18.18 -28.66 40.16
N GLN A 299 -18.84 -29.62 39.50
CA GLN A 299 -19.94 -30.36 40.09
C GLN A 299 -19.48 -31.22 41.27
N LYS A 300 -20.34 -31.37 42.28
CA LYS A 300 -20.02 -32.09 43.52
C LYS A 300 -19.64 -33.55 43.24
N GLU A 301 -20.33 -34.18 42.29
CA GLU A 301 -20.12 -35.55 41.85
C GLU A 301 -18.71 -35.70 41.27
N GLN A 302 -18.31 -34.79 40.36
CA GLN A 302 -16.96 -34.76 39.78
C GLN A 302 -15.89 -34.55 40.85
N VAL A 303 -16.12 -33.62 41.79
CA VAL A 303 -15.20 -33.38 42.91
C VAL A 303 -15.03 -34.64 43.75
N SER A 304 -16.12 -35.35 44.05
CA SER A 304 -16.09 -36.59 44.82
C SER A 304 -15.30 -37.67 44.10
N GLU A 305 -15.55 -37.89 42.81
CA GLU A 305 -14.85 -38.88 41.99
C GLU A 305 -13.34 -38.62 41.95
N ILE A 306 -12.93 -37.38 41.66
CA ILE A 306 -11.52 -36.99 41.62
C ILE A 306 -10.87 -37.16 43.00
N ALA A 307 -11.55 -36.73 44.07
CA ALA A 307 -11.03 -36.84 45.43
C ALA A 307 -10.82 -38.30 45.85
N CYS A 308 -11.83 -39.16 45.68
CA CYS A 308 -11.73 -40.59 45.99
C CYS A 308 -10.54 -41.22 45.27
N LYS A 309 -10.45 -41.03 43.94
CA LYS A 309 -9.33 -41.52 43.13
C LYS A 309 -7.96 -41.07 43.68
N VAL A 310 -7.80 -39.77 43.96
CA VAL A 310 -6.53 -39.23 44.47
C VAL A 310 -6.16 -39.79 45.85
N PHE A 311 -7.13 -39.96 46.75
CA PHE A 311 -6.88 -40.47 48.09
C PHE A 311 -6.63 -41.98 48.10
N GLU A 312 -7.35 -42.76 47.29
CA GLU A 312 -7.07 -44.18 47.07
C GLU A 312 -5.64 -44.41 46.55
N GLU A 313 -5.22 -43.66 45.52
CA GLU A 313 -3.84 -43.69 45.00
C GLU A 313 -2.80 -43.40 46.10
N LYS A 314 -3.10 -42.49 47.03
CA LYS A 314 -2.21 -42.14 48.15
C LYS A 314 -2.15 -43.24 49.22
N LEU A 315 -3.30 -43.83 49.56
CA LEU A 315 -3.38 -44.93 50.51
C LEU A 315 -2.58 -46.14 50.02
N ILE A 316 -2.80 -46.55 48.76
CA ILE A 316 -2.06 -47.65 48.13
C ILE A 316 -0.55 -47.39 48.16
N LYS A 317 -0.11 -46.17 47.80
CA LYS A 317 1.32 -45.81 47.84
C LYS A 317 1.90 -45.88 49.26
N LYS A 318 1.14 -45.46 50.26
CA LYS A 318 1.54 -45.52 51.67
C LYS A 318 1.68 -46.97 52.14
N ASP A 319 0.73 -47.83 51.79
CA ASP A 319 0.75 -49.25 52.16
C ASP A 319 1.93 -49.99 51.53
N ILE A 320 2.23 -49.72 50.24
CA ILE A 320 3.41 -50.24 49.56
C ILE A 320 4.71 -49.76 50.24
N ALA A 321 4.78 -48.48 50.61
CA ALA A 321 5.94 -47.92 51.29
C ALA A 321 6.16 -48.60 52.66
N ASN A 322 5.10 -48.82 53.43
CA ASN A 322 5.15 -49.53 54.72
C ASN A 322 5.60 -50.99 54.53
N ALA A 323 5.05 -51.70 53.53
CA ALA A 323 5.44 -53.08 53.23
C ALA A 323 6.94 -53.20 52.89
N ARG A 324 7.52 -52.23 52.17
CA ARG A 324 8.96 -52.20 51.86
C ARG A 324 9.85 -52.00 53.08
N VAL A 325 9.37 -51.35 54.13
CA VAL A 325 10.13 -51.18 55.38
C VAL A 325 10.20 -52.50 56.15
N ILE A 326 9.15 -53.32 56.10
CA ILE A 326 9.11 -54.64 56.75
C ILE A 326 10.00 -55.66 56.02
N LEU A 327 10.15 -55.52 54.70
CA LEU A 327 10.94 -56.42 53.86
C LEU A 327 12.44 -56.08 53.79
N LYS A 328 12.89 -55.00 54.45
CA LYS A 328 14.31 -54.65 54.64
C LYS A 328 14.74 -55.05 56.04
#